data_AF-A0A1C3NSX2-F1
#
_entry.id   AF-A0A1C3NSX2-F1
#
_cell.length_a   1.000
_cell.length_b   1.000
_cell.length_c   1.000
_cell.angle_alpha   90.00
_cell.angle_beta   90.00
_cell.angle_gamma   90.00
#
_symmetry.space_group_name_H-M   'P 1'
#
loop_
_entity.id
_entity.type
_entity.pdbx_description
1 polymer ?
#
loop_
_entity_poly.entity_id
_entity_poly.type
_entity_poly.pdbx_seq_one_letter_code
_entity_poly.pdbx_strand_id
1 'polypeptide(L)'
;MVRRRPGVHQPWQDVDLGLWHTAHADPHGLVWAVTPPCGRGRWALYPPGAPTGGAYPYKDVAPASTHPTAGFGGDHDWLALADVEAWMRPWVERVSGGRVLAMVEGWGATYGPRNSLREYVIYARVEVTR
;
A
#
# COMPACT_ATOMS: atom_id res chain seq x y z
N MET A 1 5.81 -10.77 -22.79
CA MET A 1 5.60 -9.51 -23.55
C MET A 1 4.29 -8.90 -23.06
N VAL A 2 4.34 -7.95 -22.13
CA VAL A 2 3.12 -7.32 -21.58
C VAL A 2 2.79 -6.10 -22.43
N ARG A 3 1.64 -6.18 -23.10
CA ARG A 3 1.14 -5.19 -24.06
C ARG A 3 0.56 -4.01 -23.26
N ARG A 4 1.25 -2.86 -23.23
CA ARG A 4 0.71 -1.61 -22.69
C ARG A 4 -0.58 -1.26 -23.45
N ARG A 5 -1.72 -1.16 -22.76
CA ARG A 5 -2.98 -0.68 -23.33
C ARG A 5 -3.04 0.85 -23.22
N PRO A 6 -3.16 1.60 -24.33
CA PRO A 6 -3.40 3.04 -24.29
C PRO A 6 -4.86 3.31 -23.91
N GLY A 7 -5.11 4.22 -22.95
CA GLY A 7 -6.44 4.81 -22.72
C GLY A 7 -7.29 4.24 -21.57
N VAL A 8 -6.69 3.59 -20.57
CA VAL A 8 -7.45 3.07 -19.41
C VAL A 8 -7.60 4.18 -18.36
N HIS A 9 -8.85 4.61 -18.11
CA HIS A 9 -9.23 5.35 -16.90
C HIS A 9 -8.60 4.64 -15.70
N GLN A 10 -7.77 5.31 -14.90
CA GLN A 10 -7.03 4.60 -13.85
C GLN A 10 -8.05 4.05 -12.84
N PRO A 11 -8.10 2.73 -12.60
CA PRO A 11 -9.17 2.14 -11.80
C PRO A 11 -9.19 2.62 -10.34
N TRP A 12 -8.09 3.20 -9.86
CA TRP A 12 -7.95 3.73 -8.50
C TRP A 12 -8.16 5.25 -8.38
N GLN A 13 -8.44 5.98 -9.47
CA GLN A 13 -8.62 7.44 -9.41
C GLN A 13 -9.87 7.86 -8.61
N ASP A 14 -10.84 6.95 -8.45
CA ASP A 14 -12.14 7.26 -7.86
C ASP A 14 -12.41 6.54 -6.52
N VAL A 15 -11.43 5.83 -5.95
CA VAL A 15 -11.58 5.15 -4.65
C VAL A 15 -11.27 6.13 -3.52
N ASP A 16 -12.27 6.47 -2.71
CA ASP A 16 -12.08 7.24 -1.49
C ASP A 16 -11.48 6.36 -0.38
N LEU A 17 -10.23 6.63 -0.05
CA LEU A 17 -9.48 5.96 1.01
C LEU A 17 -9.50 6.71 2.36
N GLY A 18 -10.29 7.78 2.53
CA GLY A 18 -10.30 8.61 3.74
C GLY A 18 -10.47 7.80 5.04
N LEU A 19 -11.40 6.86 5.05
CA LEU A 19 -11.62 5.97 6.21
C LEU A 19 -10.46 5.00 6.43
N TRP A 20 -9.80 4.55 5.36
CA TRP A 20 -8.64 3.65 5.45
C TRP A 20 -7.39 4.38 5.95
N HIS A 21 -7.16 5.63 5.52
CA HIS A 21 -6.09 6.47 6.07
C HIS A 21 -6.25 6.66 7.58
N THR A 22 -7.48 6.98 8.01
CA THR A 22 -7.81 7.21 9.42
C THR A 22 -7.60 5.93 10.23
N ALA A 23 -8.09 4.80 9.72
CA ALA A 23 -7.93 3.50 10.38
C ALA A 23 -6.48 3.02 10.42
N HIS A 24 -5.66 3.34 9.41
CA HIS A 24 -4.23 3.04 9.42
C HIS A 24 -3.46 3.90 10.43
N ALA A 25 -3.90 5.14 10.68
CA ALA A 25 -3.23 6.02 11.65
C ALA A 25 -3.39 5.57 13.11
N ASP A 26 -4.34 4.67 13.39
CA ASP A 26 -4.53 4.10 14.73
C ASP A 26 -3.47 3.01 15.01
N PRO A 27 -2.56 3.18 15.99
CA PRO A 27 -1.56 2.17 16.36
C PRO A 27 -2.15 0.90 16.98
N HIS A 28 -3.39 0.95 17.44
CA HIS A 28 -4.15 -0.21 17.92
C HIS A 28 -5.13 -0.73 16.88
N GLY A 29 -5.11 -0.13 15.70
CA GLY A 29 -5.99 -0.47 14.58
C GLY A 29 -5.62 -1.78 13.91
N LEU A 30 -6.38 -2.08 12.85
CA LEU A 30 -6.30 -3.33 12.09
C LEU A 30 -5.82 -3.12 10.65
N VAL A 31 -5.52 -1.88 10.27
CA VAL A 31 -5.23 -1.52 8.88
C VAL A 31 -3.73 -1.38 8.67
N TRP A 32 -3.19 -2.29 7.87
CA TRP A 32 -1.82 -2.28 7.40
C TRP A 32 -1.71 -1.56 6.07
N ALA A 33 -0.56 -0.94 5.80
CA ALA A 33 -0.29 -0.26 4.54
C ALA A 33 0.82 -0.98 3.77
N VAL A 34 0.59 -1.21 2.49
CA VAL A 34 1.58 -1.69 1.54
C VAL A 34 1.90 -0.56 0.58
N THR A 35 3.15 -0.14 0.54
CA THR A 35 3.62 0.84 -0.44
C THR A 35 4.34 0.14 -1.60
N PRO A 36 4.15 0.63 -2.83
CA PRO A 36 4.90 0.14 -3.95
C PRO A 36 6.39 0.46 -3.76
N PRO A 37 7.26 -0.29 -4.45
CA PRO A 37 8.66 0.06 -4.59
C PRO A 37 8.84 1.51 -5.00
N CYS A 38 9.55 2.28 -4.17
CA CYS A 38 10.07 3.59 -4.54
C CYS A 38 11.60 3.45 -4.67
N GLY A 39 12.15 3.50 -5.88
CA GLY A 39 13.59 3.58 -6.17
C GLY A 39 14.51 2.42 -5.67
N ARG A 40 14.03 1.53 -4.79
CA ARG A 40 14.78 0.42 -4.18
C ARG A 40 14.30 -0.98 -4.60
N GLY A 41 13.29 -1.07 -5.46
CA GLY A 41 12.81 -2.34 -6.03
C GLY A 41 12.20 -3.32 -5.01
N ARG A 42 11.59 -2.82 -3.93
CA ARG A 42 10.93 -3.67 -2.92
C ARG A 42 9.61 -3.05 -2.47
N TRP A 43 8.57 -3.86 -2.42
CA TRP A 43 7.32 -3.54 -1.72
C TRP A 43 7.61 -3.47 -0.22
N ALA A 44 6.98 -2.53 0.47
CA ALA A 44 7.14 -2.36 1.91
C ALA A 44 5.78 -2.50 2.61
N LEU A 45 5.76 -3.22 3.73
CA LEU A 45 4.59 -3.40 4.57
C LEU A 45 4.80 -2.66 5.89
N TYR A 46 3.86 -1.80 6.23
CA TYR A 46 3.86 -0.98 7.43
C TYR A 46 2.71 -1.36 8.36
N PRO A 47 2.98 -1.49 9.69
CA PRO A 47 1.96 -1.82 10.66
C PRO A 47 0.99 -0.65 10.88
N PRO A 48 -0.18 -0.90 11.48
CA PRO A 48 -1.06 0.16 11.98
C PRO A 48 -0.29 1.16 12.86
N GLY A 49 -0.62 2.44 12.73
CA GLY A 49 0.04 3.56 13.41
C GLY A 49 1.37 4.00 12.81
N ALA A 50 1.85 3.36 11.74
CA ALA A 50 3.06 3.81 11.06
C ALA A 50 2.88 5.25 10.54
N PRO A 51 3.79 6.19 10.86
CA PRO A 51 3.58 7.59 10.53
C PRO A 51 3.65 7.85 9.03
N THR A 52 2.60 8.47 8.51
CA THR A 52 2.39 8.81 7.09
C THR A 52 2.67 10.29 6.77
N GLY A 53 2.96 11.11 7.79
CA GLY A 53 3.15 12.55 7.66
C GLY A 53 4.59 12.99 7.32
N GLY A 54 4.73 14.21 6.81
CA GLY A 54 6.02 14.84 6.51
C GLY A 54 6.23 15.15 5.02
N ALA A 55 7.49 15.40 4.64
CA ALA A 55 7.84 15.67 3.24
C ALA A 55 7.70 14.42 2.34
N TYR A 56 7.79 13.23 2.94
CA TYR A 56 7.69 11.92 2.28
C TYR A 56 7.10 10.89 3.26
N PRO A 57 6.00 10.19 2.95
CA PRO A 57 5.43 9.16 3.80
C PRO A 57 6.46 8.05 4.05
N TYR A 58 6.51 7.54 5.28
CA TYR A 58 7.34 6.39 5.66
C TYR A 58 8.86 6.49 5.44
N LYS A 59 9.40 7.63 4.98
CA LYS A 59 10.82 7.87 4.65
C LYS A 59 11.79 7.40 5.74
N ASP A 60 11.44 7.60 7.01
CA ASP A 60 12.27 7.29 8.17
C ASP A 60 11.66 6.16 9.02
N VAL A 61 10.70 5.42 8.47
CA VAL A 61 10.02 4.32 9.15
C VAL A 61 10.57 3.01 8.64
N ALA A 62 11.06 2.17 9.55
CA ALA A 62 11.42 0.80 9.21
C ALA A 62 10.14 0.01 8.88
N PRO A 63 10.04 -0.63 7.71
CA PRO A 63 8.88 -1.46 7.39
C PRO A 63 8.90 -2.73 8.26
N ALA A 64 7.72 -3.23 8.62
CA ALA A 64 7.58 -4.51 9.31
C ALA A 64 8.09 -5.68 8.44
N SER A 65 7.96 -5.55 7.12
CA SER A 65 8.52 -6.50 6.16
C SER A 65 8.70 -5.85 4.80
N THR A 66 9.54 -6.47 3.97
CA THR A 66 9.65 -6.11 2.55
C THR A 66 9.51 -7.33 1.67
N HIS A 67 8.95 -7.14 0.48
CA HIS A 67 8.82 -8.18 -0.54
C HIS A 67 9.55 -7.75 -1.82
N PRO A 68 10.36 -8.61 -2.44
CA PRO A 68 11.03 -8.27 -3.70
C PRO A 68 10.01 -8.01 -4.81
N THR A 69 10.37 -7.14 -5.76
CA THR A 69 9.65 -7.03 -7.03
C THR A 69 9.93 -8.26 -7.88
N ALA A 70 9.06 -9.26 -7.85
CA ALA A 70 9.16 -10.43 -8.73
C ALA A 70 8.76 -10.10 -10.18
N GLY A 71 9.29 -8.99 -10.73
CA GLY A 71 8.98 -8.48 -12.07
C GLY A 71 7.77 -7.54 -12.17
N PHE A 72 7.15 -7.16 -11.05
CA PHE A 72 6.06 -6.19 -10.95
C PHE A 72 6.31 -5.24 -9.77
N GLY A 73 6.01 -3.95 -9.92
CA GLY A 73 6.06 -2.99 -8.82
C GLY A 73 6.92 -1.75 -9.05
N GLY A 74 7.64 -1.65 -10.17
CA GLY A 74 8.56 -0.53 -10.36
C GLY A 74 7.83 0.82 -10.44
N ASP A 75 8.56 1.92 -10.23
CA ASP A 75 8.08 3.32 -10.28
C ASP A 75 7.31 3.70 -11.57
N HIS A 76 7.28 2.82 -12.58
CA HIS A 76 6.61 3.01 -13.87
C HIS A 76 5.63 1.89 -14.25
N ASP A 77 5.46 0.90 -13.38
CA ASP A 77 4.49 -0.17 -13.56
C ASP A 77 3.12 0.31 -13.09
N TRP A 78 2.16 0.30 -14.01
CA TRP A 78 0.76 0.52 -13.69
C TRP A 78 0.24 -0.76 -13.05
N LEU A 79 0.06 -0.75 -11.73
CA LEU A 79 -0.31 -1.92 -10.93
C LEU A 79 -1.74 -1.79 -10.47
N ALA A 80 -2.56 -2.82 -10.71
CA ALA A 80 -3.81 -2.99 -10.00
C ALA A 80 -3.64 -3.98 -8.84
N LEU A 81 -4.45 -3.85 -7.81
CA LEU A 81 -4.50 -4.78 -6.67
C LEU A 81 -4.69 -6.21 -7.16
N ALA A 82 -5.57 -6.41 -8.15
CA ALA A 82 -5.83 -7.71 -8.75
C ALA A 82 -4.57 -8.40 -9.33
N ASP A 83 -3.57 -7.63 -9.76
CA ASP A 83 -2.32 -8.18 -10.31
C ASP A 83 -1.38 -8.71 -9.20
N VAL A 84 -1.52 -8.21 -7.97
CA VAL A 84 -0.60 -8.48 -6.87
C VAL A 84 -1.23 -9.22 -5.70
N GLU A 85 -2.56 -9.23 -5.58
CA GLU A 85 -3.28 -9.75 -4.42
C GLU A 85 -2.93 -11.21 -4.11
N ALA A 86 -2.78 -12.05 -5.14
CA ALA A 86 -2.53 -13.48 -4.98
C ALA A 86 -1.25 -13.79 -4.18
N TRP A 87 -0.19 -12.99 -4.33
CA TRP A 87 1.03 -13.13 -3.54
C TRP A 87 1.05 -12.19 -2.33
N MET A 88 0.41 -11.02 -2.43
CA MET A 88 0.45 -9.99 -1.40
C MET A 88 -0.35 -10.40 -0.18
N ARG A 89 -1.56 -10.96 -0.37
CA ARG A 89 -2.42 -11.43 0.73
C ARG A 89 -1.70 -12.42 1.66
N PRO A 90 -1.15 -13.55 1.19
CA PRO A 90 -0.46 -14.50 2.08
C PRO A 90 0.83 -13.91 2.68
N TRP A 91 1.45 -12.91 2.05
CA TRP A 91 2.57 -12.19 2.66
C TRP A 91 2.11 -11.30 3.82
N VAL A 92 1.05 -10.51 3.65
CA VAL A 92 0.47 -9.68 4.71
C VAL A 92 0.00 -10.55 5.89
N GLU A 93 -0.73 -11.63 5.63
CA GLU A 93 -1.20 -12.55 6.69
C GLU A 93 -0.05 -13.13 7.51
N ARG A 94 1.02 -13.56 6.84
CA ARG A 94 2.22 -14.11 7.51
C ARG A 94 2.92 -13.08 8.39
N VAL A 95 3.06 -11.84 7.93
CA VAL A 95 3.78 -10.79 8.67
C VAL A 95 2.94 -10.25 9.82
N SER A 96 1.64 -10.07 9.58
CA SER A 96 0.72 -9.53 10.57
C SER A 96 0.27 -10.55 11.62
N GLY A 97 0.42 -11.86 11.33
CA GLY A 97 -0.06 -12.93 12.19
C GLY A 97 -1.59 -13.04 12.24
N GLY A 98 -2.29 -12.52 11.23
CA GLY A 98 -3.75 -12.51 11.17
C GLY A 98 -4.29 -12.81 9.78
N ARG A 99 -5.61 -12.77 9.63
CA ARG A 99 -6.33 -13.00 8.37
C ARG A 99 -6.66 -11.67 7.71
N VAL A 100 -6.41 -11.53 6.42
CA VAL A 100 -6.81 -10.34 5.66
C VAL A 100 -8.29 -10.44 5.31
N LEU A 101 -9.09 -9.52 5.82
CA LEU A 101 -10.54 -9.45 5.58
C LEU A 101 -10.89 -8.65 4.33
N ALA A 102 -10.12 -7.60 4.04
CA ALA A 102 -10.34 -6.73 2.90
C ALA A 102 -9.02 -6.08 2.48
N MET A 103 -8.88 -5.84 1.18
CA MET A 103 -7.79 -5.06 0.60
C MET A 103 -8.37 -4.00 -0.34
N VAL A 104 -7.75 -2.84 -0.37
CA VAL A 104 -8.15 -1.75 -1.26
C VAL A 104 -6.90 -1.02 -1.74
N GLU A 105 -6.91 -0.59 -3.00
CA GLU A 105 -5.86 0.23 -3.58
C GLU A 105 -6.34 1.66 -3.84
N GLY A 106 -5.42 2.61 -3.85
CA GLY A 106 -5.76 3.99 -4.13
C GLY A 106 -4.63 4.96 -3.92
N TRP A 107 -4.98 6.24 -4.03
CA TRP A 107 -4.07 7.30 -3.62
C TRP A 107 -4.05 7.41 -2.10
N GLY A 108 -2.85 7.36 -1.55
CA GLY A 108 -2.54 7.68 -0.16
C GLY A 108 -2.98 9.09 0.22
N ALA A 109 -2.91 9.37 1.53
CA ALA A 109 -3.10 10.70 2.05
C ALA A 109 -2.12 11.68 1.38
N THR A 110 -2.58 12.91 1.13
CA THR A 110 -1.73 13.95 0.56
C THR A 110 -0.59 14.32 1.49
N TYR A 111 0.59 14.59 0.92
CA TYR A 111 1.77 14.99 1.67
C TYR A 111 2.59 16.06 0.93
N GLY A 112 3.70 16.47 1.54
CA GLY A 112 4.65 17.41 0.94
C GLY A 112 4.16 18.86 0.93
N PRO A 113 4.89 19.77 0.27
CA PRO A 113 4.53 21.18 0.22
C PRO A 113 3.10 21.38 -0.31
N ARG A 114 2.28 22.06 0.50
CA ARG A 114 0.87 22.36 0.18
C ARG A 114 0.00 21.12 -0.08
N ASN A 115 0.36 19.95 0.45
CA ASN A 115 -0.41 18.71 0.29
C ASN A 115 -0.64 18.34 -1.20
N SER A 116 0.36 18.63 -2.04
CA SER A 116 0.27 18.49 -3.49
C SER A 116 0.70 17.12 -4.02
N LEU A 117 1.32 16.30 -3.16
CA LEU A 117 1.83 14.98 -3.53
C LEU A 117 0.94 13.88 -2.96
N ARG A 118 0.89 12.74 -3.66
CA ARG A 118 0.24 11.50 -3.22
C ARG A 118 1.07 10.33 -3.73
N GLU A 119 1.09 9.26 -2.95
CA GLU A 119 1.69 7.99 -3.34
C GLU A 119 0.59 6.95 -3.47
N TYR A 120 0.76 6.01 -4.41
CA TYR A 120 -0.10 4.86 -4.47
C TYR A 120 0.09 3.99 -3.22
N VAL A 121 -1.00 3.48 -2.66
CA VAL A 121 -0.99 2.61 -1.47
C VAL A 121 -2.03 1.53 -1.62
N ILE A 122 -1.72 0.36 -1.08
CA ILE A 122 -2.71 -0.70 -0.84
C ILE A 122 -2.89 -0.81 0.68
N TYR A 123 -4.12 -0.67 1.15
CA TYR A 123 -4.46 -0.98 2.53
C TYR A 123 -4.98 -2.41 2.65
N ALA A 124 -4.63 -3.06 3.75
CA ALA A 124 -5.14 -4.38 4.11
C ALA A 124 -5.71 -4.33 5.54
N ARG A 125 -6.98 -4.69 5.69
CA ARG A 125 -7.61 -4.86 7.01
C ARG A 125 -7.37 -6.29 7.48
N VAL A 126 -6.70 -6.44 8.61
CA VAL A 126 -6.30 -7.72 9.18
C VAL A 126 -7.02 -7.97 10.50
N GLU A 127 -7.56 -9.16 10.70
CA GLU A 127 -8.06 -9.63 11.99
C GLU A 127 -7.10 -10.65 12.58
N VAL A 128 -6.60 -10.39 13.78
CA VAL A 128 -5.72 -11.34 14.49
C VAL A 128 -6.59 -12.46 15.04
N THR A 129 -6.31 -13.68 14.61
CA THR A 129 -6.94 -14.87 15.17
C THR A 129 -6.29 -15.13 16.53
N ARG A 130 -7.04 -14.90 17.60
CA ARG A 130 -6.60 -15.26 18.96
C ARG A 130 -6.66 -16.76 19.19
#